data_AF-C5M281-F1
#
_entry.id   AF-C5M281-F1
#
_cell.length_a   1.000
_cell.length_b   1.000
_cell.length_c   1.000
_cell.angle_alpha   90.00
_cell.angle_beta   90.00
_cell.angle_gamma   90.00
#
_symmetry.space_group_name_H-M   'P 1'
#
loop_
_entity.id
_entity.type
_entity.pdbx_description
1 polymer ?
#
loop_
_entity_poly.entity_id
_entity_poly.type
_entity_poly.pdbx_seq_one_letter_code
_entity_poly.pdbx_strand_id
1 'polypeptide(L)'
;MLVFVLLFSVLLYSRCISAIQGTWQSQSGKVITGETFFDPKRELLFEPKLPGISYSFDNKGHFESAQYIILPNNKDHNCPQAILRWQHGKYHFHKGKLILKPIENDGRQLISDPCSDNGKSEYKRYFEGETLEVDISYDEIFQNYKLILVDYLTGKKKQPMWLTSNNATMLPTGTITSKKKKYIKKE
;
A
#
# COMPACT_ATOMS: atom_id res chain seq x y z
N MET A 1 13.84 46.33 6.50
CA MET A 1 13.12 45.59 5.44
C MET A 1 13.72 44.21 5.28
N LEU A 2 13.36 43.23 6.12
CA LEU A 2 13.88 41.86 5.97
C LEU A 2 12.99 40.86 6.72
N VAL A 3 11.70 40.83 6.38
CA VAL A 3 10.75 39.81 6.86
C VAL A 3 9.79 39.47 5.74
N PHE A 4 10.26 38.82 4.66
CA PHE A 4 9.36 38.37 3.59
C PHE A 4 9.92 37.21 2.74
N VAL A 5 10.58 36.22 3.36
CA VAL A 5 11.15 35.06 2.61
C VAL A 5 10.64 33.69 3.10
N LEU A 6 9.88 33.60 4.20
CA LEU A 6 9.45 32.30 4.76
C LEU A 6 8.06 31.78 4.32
N LEU A 7 7.35 32.49 3.43
CA LEU A 7 5.98 32.11 3.02
C LEU A 7 5.89 31.35 1.68
N PHE A 8 6.97 31.27 0.90
CA PHE A 8 6.92 30.62 -0.44
C PHE A 8 7.20 29.12 -0.43
N SER A 9 7.88 28.58 0.60
CA SER A 9 8.25 27.15 0.65
C SER A 9 7.08 26.23 1.02
N VAL A 10 6.06 26.74 1.70
CA VAL A 10 4.90 25.94 2.16
C VAL A 10 3.92 25.62 1.02
N LEU A 11 3.79 26.53 0.04
CA LEU A 11 2.79 26.42 -1.03
C LEU A 11 3.07 25.30 -2.04
N LEU A 12 4.34 24.96 -2.28
CA LEU A 12 4.73 23.88 -3.21
C LEU A 12 4.48 22.48 -2.61
N TYR A 13 4.68 22.32 -1.30
CA TYR A 13 4.51 21.03 -0.62
C TYR A 13 3.04 20.61 -0.56
N SER A 14 2.13 21.58 -0.34
CA SER A 14 0.69 21.32 -0.26
C SER A 14 0.07 20.87 -1.59
N ARG A 15 0.55 21.37 -2.74
CA ARG A 15 0.00 21.03 -4.06
C ARG A 15 0.21 19.55 -4.45
N CYS A 16 1.36 18.95 -4.13
CA CYS A 16 1.63 17.55 -4.48
C CYS A 16 0.92 16.56 -3.55
N ILE A 17 0.80 16.87 -2.25
CA ILE A 17 0.07 16.02 -1.29
C ILE A 17 -1.42 15.95 -1.64
N SER A 18 -2.00 17.08 -2.06
CA SER A 18 -3.40 17.13 -2.48
C SER A 18 -3.70 16.31 -3.75
N ALA A 19 -2.71 16.07 -4.61
CA ALA A 19 -2.96 15.49 -5.94
C ALA A 19 -3.23 13.97 -5.90
N ILE A 20 -2.60 13.25 -4.98
CA ILE A 20 -2.77 11.79 -4.82
C ILE A 20 -3.67 11.41 -3.64
N GLN A 21 -4.22 12.39 -2.92
CA GLN A 21 -5.06 12.12 -1.76
C GLN A 21 -6.26 11.26 -2.16
N GLY A 22 -6.56 10.25 -1.34
CA GLY A 22 -7.70 9.36 -1.52
C GLY A 22 -7.30 7.89 -1.51
N THR A 23 -8.28 7.03 -1.76
CA THR A 23 -8.10 5.59 -1.92
C THR A 23 -8.16 5.23 -3.40
N TRP A 24 -7.09 4.60 -3.88
CA TRP A 24 -6.93 4.13 -5.24
C TRP A 24 -6.97 2.61 -5.23
N GLN A 25 -7.74 2.02 -6.14
CA GLN A 25 -7.89 0.56 -6.24
C GLN A 25 -7.76 0.10 -7.68
N SER A 26 -7.13 -1.05 -7.90
CA SER A 26 -7.14 -1.66 -9.23
C SER A 26 -8.52 -2.22 -9.59
N GLN A 27 -8.73 -2.46 -10.89
CA GLN A 27 -10.05 -2.67 -11.49
C GLN A 27 -10.87 -3.84 -10.89
N SER A 28 -10.24 -4.82 -10.24
CA SER A 28 -11.00 -5.89 -9.57
C SER A 28 -11.92 -5.34 -8.47
N GLY A 29 -11.57 -4.19 -7.88
CA GLY A 29 -12.32 -3.55 -6.81
C GLY A 29 -12.44 -4.41 -5.54
N LYS A 30 -11.67 -5.51 -5.43
CA LYS A 30 -11.74 -6.45 -4.30
C LYS A 30 -10.66 -6.21 -3.27
N VAL A 31 -9.52 -5.65 -3.67
CA VAL A 31 -8.44 -5.30 -2.76
C VAL A 31 -8.60 -3.84 -2.36
N ILE A 32 -8.87 -3.59 -1.09
CA ILE A 32 -8.97 -2.23 -0.51
C ILE A 32 -8.14 -2.19 0.78
N THR A 33 -7.47 -1.07 1.03
CA THR A 33 -6.81 -0.81 2.31
C THR A 33 -7.83 -0.68 3.47
N GLY A 34 -7.37 -0.85 4.70
CA GLY A 34 -8.15 -0.77 5.93
C GLY A 34 -8.47 -2.14 6.55
N GLU A 35 -9.44 -2.13 7.46
CA GLU A 35 -9.83 -3.30 8.28
C GLU A 35 -10.35 -4.49 7.46
N THR A 36 -10.82 -4.24 6.23
CA THR A 36 -11.29 -5.29 5.31
C THR A 36 -10.16 -6.13 4.71
N PHE A 37 -8.91 -5.67 4.79
CA PHE A 37 -7.75 -6.41 4.29
C PHE A 37 -6.85 -6.91 5.42
N PHE A 38 -6.71 -6.15 6.50
CA PHE A 38 -5.90 -6.54 7.65
C PHE A 38 -6.60 -6.23 8.98
N ASP A 39 -6.72 -7.24 9.84
CA ASP A 39 -7.13 -7.08 11.24
C ASP A 39 -5.88 -7.11 12.15
N PRO A 40 -5.47 -5.96 12.71
CA PRO A 40 -4.32 -5.88 13.58
C PRO A 40 -4.54 -6.51 14.97
N LYS A 41 -5.78 -6.65 15.43
CA LYS A 41 -6.08 -7.27 16.73
C LYS A 41 -5.93 -8.78 16.65
N ARG A 42 -6.32 -9.37 15.51
CA ARG A 42 -6.24 -10.81 15.25
C ARG A 42 -4.97 -11.23 14.52
N GLU A 43 -4.13 -10.28 14.08
CA GLU A 43 -2.97 -10.52 13.22
C GLU A 43 -3.37 -11.32 11.96
N LEU A 44 -4.49 -10.95 11.33
CA LEU A 44 -5.10 -11.71 10.24
C LEU A 44 -5.18 -10.88 8.97
N LEU A 45 -4.61 -11.41 7.87
CA LEU A 45 -4.83 -10.89 6.52
C LEU A 45 -6.05 -11.59 5.93
N PHE A 46 -7.01 -10.82 5.43
CA PHE A 46 -8.18 -11.35 4.75
C PHE A 46 -7.90 -11.48 3.27
N GLU A 47 -8.08 -12.67 2.72
CA GLU A 47 -7.92 -12.92 1.29
C GLU A 47 -9.10 -12.34 0.50
N PRO A 48 -8.84 -11.39 -0.42
CA PRO A 48 -9.88 -10.86 -1.30
C PRO A 48 -10.33 -11.89 -2.34
N LYS A 49 -11.56 -11.76 -2.84
CA LYS A 49 -12.11 -12.67 -3.86
C LYS A 49 -11.37 -12.65 -5.21
N LEU A 50 -10.65 -11.56 -5.52
CA LEU A 50 -9.90 -11.39 -6.75
C LEU A 50 -8.59 -10.64 -6.47
N PRO A 51 -7.50 -10.95 -7.19
CA PRO A 51 -6.23 -10.25 -7.05
C PRO A 51 -6.33 -8.78 -7.46
N GLY A 52 -5.40 -8.00 -6.95
CA GLY A 52 -5.34 -6.56 -7.17
C GLY A 52 -4.45 -5.84 -6.18
N ILE A 53 -4.41 -4.52 -6.30
CA ILE A 53 -3.67 -3.65 -5.40
C ILE A 53 -4.50 -2.42 -5.05
N SER A 54 -4.23 -1.85 -3.88
CA SER A 54 -4.80 -0.59 -3.45
C SER A 54 -3.78 0.21 -2.65
N TYR A 55 -3.83 1.52 -2.83
CA TYR A 55 -3.05 2.48 -2.06
C TYR A 55 -3.99 3.58 -1.56
N SER A 56 -3.86 3.95 -0.29
CA SER A 56 -4.55 5.08 0.30
C SER A 56 -3.57 6.13 0.79
N PHE A 57 -3.84 7.40 0.50
CA PHE A 57 -3.01 8.54 0.90
C PHE A 57 -3.87 9.60 1.60
N ASP A 58 -3.51 9.97 2.82
CA ASP A 58 -4.19 11.04 3.56
C ASP A 58 -3.50 12.39 3.39
N ASN A 59 -4.19 13.48 3.74
CA ASN A 59 -3.63 14.83 3.64
C ASN A 59 -2.55 15.15 4.68
N LYS A 60 -2.22 14.21 5.59
CA LYS A 60 -1.21 14.36 6.66
C LYS A 60 0.08 13.59 6.32
N GLY A 61 0.22 13.09 5.09
CA GLY A 61 1.40 12.39 4.64
C GLY A 61 1.48 10.94 5.16
N HIS A 62 0.35 10.29 5.42
CA HIS A 62 0.30 8.85 5.71
C HIS A 62 -0.18 8.06 4.50
N PHE A 63 0.39 6.88 4.32
CA PHE A 63 -0.05 5.95 3.30
C PHE A 63 -0.33 4.58 3.90
N GLU A 64 -1.19 3.84 3.22
CA GLU A 64 -1.37 2.42 3.40
C GLU A 64 -1.40 1.74 2.03
N SER A 65 -0.86 0.52 1.94
CA SER A 65 -0.93 -0.32 0.75
C SER A 65 -1.44 -1.72 1.09
N ALA A 66 -2.33 -2.23 0.25
CA ALA A 66 -2.85 -3.59 0.29
C ALA A 66 -2.64 -4.24 -1.08
N GLN A 67 -2.09 -5.44 -1.12
CA GLN A 67 -1.75 -6.13 -2.37
C GLN A 67 -2.11 -7.61 -2.25
N TYR A 68 -2.89 -8.12 -3.20
CA TYR A 68 -3.10 -9.55 -3.41
C TYR A 68 -2.60 -9.91 -4.80
N ILE A 69 -1.45 -10.57 -4.86
CA ILE A 69 -0.71 -10.88 -6.09
C ILE A 69 -0.68 -12.39 -6.29
N ILE A 70 -1.00 -12.82 -7.51
CA ILE A 70 -0.81 -14.19 -7.95
C ILE A 70 0.40 -14.25 -8.87
N LEU A 71 1.34 -15.14 -8.58
CA LEU A 71 2.46 -15.46 -9.46
C LEU A 71 2.18 -16.80 -10.14
N PRO A 72 1.98 -16.83 -11.47
CA PRO A 72 1.70 -18.07 -12.18
C PRO A 72 2.96 -18.94 -12.22
N ASN A 73 2.74 -20.26 -12.23
CA ASN A 73 3.80 -21.24 -12.48
C ASN A 73 3.58 -21.87 -13.86
N ASN A 74 4.33 -21.40 -14.87
CA ASN A 74 4.20 -21.86 -16.25
C ASN A 74 4.63 -23.32 -16.47
N LYS A 75 5.28 -23.95 -15.49
CA LYS A 75 5.67 -25.37 -15.56
C LYS A 75 4.61 -26.28 -14.96
N ASP A 76 3.99 -25.85 -13.86
CA ASP A 76 2.90 -26.56 -13.20
C ASP A 76 1.77 -25.62 -12.82
N HIS A 77 0.69 -25.68 -13.61
CA HIS A 77 -0.48 -24.81 -13.44
C HIS A 77 -1.28 -25.10 -12.17
N ASN A 78 -1.07 -26.26 -11.52
CA ASN A 78 -1.72 -26.57 -10.24
C ASN A 78 -1.07 -25.85 -9.05
N CYS A 79 0.07 -25.20 -9.26
CA CYS A 79 0.84 -24.55 -8.21
C CYS A 79 1.12 -23.06 -8.44
N PRO A 80 0.09 -22.20 -8.53
CA PRO A 80 0.30 -20.76 -8.46
C PRO A 80 0.71 -20.34 -7.05
N GLN A 81 1.63 -19.38 -6.94
CA GLN A 81 1.93 -18.75 -5.65
C GLN A 81 1.00 -17.56 -5.42
N ALA A 82 0.51 -17.41 -4.19
CA ALA A 82 -0.33 -16.31 -3.78
C ALA A 82 0.37 -15.49 -2.69
N ILE A 83 0.33 -14.16 -2.82
CA ILE A 83 0.98 -13.26 -1.89
C ILE A 83 -0.02 -12.18 -1.47
N LEU A 84 -0.30 -12.10 -0.18
CA LEU A 84 -1.01 -10.98 0.42
C LEU A 84 0.02 -10.11 1.15
N ARG A 85 0.05 -8.81 0.87
CA ARG A 85 0.92 -7.84 1.55
C ARG A 85 0.11 -6.67 2.03
N TRP A 86 0.33 -6.32 3.29
CA TRP A 86 -0.16 -5.11 3.91
C TRP A 86 1.01 -4.33 4.49
N GLN A 87 1.07 -3.02 4.27
CA GLN A 87 1.99 -2.13 4.98
C GLN A 87 1.47 -0.70 4.98
N HIS A 88 1.92 0.08 5.95
CA HIS A 88 1.53 1.48 6.11
C HIS A 88 2.69 2.30 6.67
N GLY A 89 2.59 3.62 6.57
CA GLY A 89 3.55 4.53 7.16
C GLY A 89 3.43 5.95 6.62
N LYS A 90 4.57 6.59 6.40
CA LYS A 90 4.66 7.99 5.94
C LYS A 90 5.04 8.09 4.49
N TYR A 91 4.46 9.05 3.78
CA TYR A 91 4.89 9.43 2.45
C TYR A 91 5.24 10.91 2.37
N HIS A 92 6.08 11.26 1.41
CA HIS A 92 6.38 12.64 1.04
C HIS A 92 6.85 12.68 -0.40
N PHE A 93 6.73 13.86 -1.01
CA PHE A 93 7.33 14.13 -2.31
C PHE A 93 8.71 14.76 -2.16
N HIS A 94 9.70 14.23 -2.87
CA HIS A 94 11.04 14.80 -2.93
C HIS A 94 11.55 14.78 -4.37
N LYS A 95 11.92 15.96 -4.90
CA LYS A 95 12.42 16.12 -6.28
C LYS A 95 11.51 15.45 -7.32
N GLY A 96 10.20 15.64 -7.20
CA GLY A 96 9.20 15.09 -8.13
C GLY A 96 8.85 13.61 -7.93
N LYS A 97 9.46 12.93 -6.95
CA LYS A 97 9.22 11.50 -6.67
C LYS A 97 8.42 11.32 -5.39
N LEU A 98 7.53 10.35 -5.39
CA LEU A 98 6.82 9.88 -4.20
C LEU A 98 7.71 8.89 -3.44
N ILE A 99 8.01 9.19 -2.18
CA ILE A 99 8.80 8.31 -1.32
C ILE A 99 7.89 7.74 -0.24
N LEU A 100 7.75 6.41 -0.21
CA LEU A 100 7.00 5.66 0.79
C LEU A 100 7.96 5.10 1.84
N LYS A 101 7.73 5.45 3.10
CA LYS A 101 8.48 4.99 4.27
C LYS A 101 7.55 4.24 5.23
N PRO A 102 7.46 2.90 5.12
CA PRO A 102 6.66 2.10 6.03
C PRO A 102 7.15 2.22 7.47
N ILE A 103 6.26 1.94 8.43
CA ILE A 103 6.67 1.75 9.83
C ILE A 103 7.37 0.39 9.94
N GLU A 104 8.58 0.39 10.47
CA GLU A 104 9.38 -0.81 10.65
C GLU A 104 8.64 -1.85 11.53
N ASN A 105 8.65 -3.11 11.11
CA ASN A 105 7.97 -4.24 11.75
C ASN A 105 6.43 -4.23 11.71
N ASP A 106 5.79 -3.22 11.12
CA ASP A 106 4.32 -3.15 11.04
C ASP A 106 3.74 -3.86 9.82
N GLY A 107 4.46 -3.99 8.71
CA GLY A 107 3.93 -4.70 7.55
C GLY A 107 3.70 -6.19 7.83
N ARG A 108 2.77 -6.78 7.10
CA ARG A 108 2.44 -8.21 7.13
C ARG A 108 2.45 -8.77 5.73
N GLN A 109 2.93 -9.99 5.61
CA GLN A 109 2.90 -10.75 4.38
C GLN A 109 2.47 -12.18 4.67
N LEU A 110 1.53 -12.67 3.88
CA LEU A 110 1.17 -14.09 3.81
C LEU A 110 1.58 -14.60 2.43
N ILE A 111 2.36 -15.67 2.37
CA ILE A 111 2.73 -16.36 1.14
C ILE A 111 2.12 -17.76 1.18
N SER A 112 1.40 -18.14 0.13
CA SER A 112 1.02 -19.52 -0.14
C SER A 112 1.79 -20.02 -1.35
N ASP A 113 2.41 -21.18 -1.22
CA ASP A 113 3.14 -21.88 -2.28
C ASP A 113 2.75 -23.36 -2.24
N PRO A 114 1.64 -23.75 -2.88
CA PRO A 114 1.05 -25.08 -2.75
C PRO A 114 2.00 -26.22 -3.14
N CYS A 115 3.03 -25.96 -3.95
CA CYS A 115 4.02 -26.96 -4.35
C CYS A 115 5.14 -27.14 -3.32
N SER A 116 5.39 -26.16 -2.46
CA SER A 116 6.54 -26.14 -1.54
C SER A 116 6.15 -26.03 -0.07
N ASP A 117 4.91 -25.67 0.24
CA ASP A 117 4.45 -25.29 1.58
C ASP A 117 3.68 -26.40 2.32
N ASN A 118 3.47 -27.56 1.69
CA ASN A 118 2.71 -28.70 2.22
C ASN A 118 1.31 -28.29 2.74
N GLY A 119 0.67 -27.32 2.08
CA GLY A 119 -0.65 -26.80 2.43
C GLY A 119 -0.66 -25.82 3.60
N LYS A 120 0.49 -25.25 3.97
CA LYS A 120 0.60 -24.28 5.07
C LYS A 120 1.28 -22.98 4.62
N SER A 121 0.48 -21.94 4.47
CA SER A 121 0.97 -20.60 4.14
C SER A 121 1.93 -20.03 5.19
N GLU A 122 2.96 -19.32 4.73
CA GLU A 122 3.93 -18.62 5.56
C GLU A 122 3.45 -17.20 5.88
N TYR A 123 3.20 -16.91 7.17
CA TYR A 123 2.89 -15.56 7.65
C TYR A 123 4.13 -14.92 8.28
N LYS A 124 4.52 -13.73 7.80
CA LYS A 124 5.70 -13.02 8.29
C LYS A 124 5.54 -11.50 8.29
N ARG A 125 6.48 -10.84 8.96
CA ARG A 125 6.63 -9.38 8.91
C ARG A 125 7.15 -8.95 7.55
N TYR A 126 6.74 -7.76 7.14
CA TYR A 126 7.12 -7.18 5.86
C TYR A 126 7.51 -5.71 6.06
N PHE A 127 8.52 -5.27 5.32
CA PHE A 127 9.05 -3.92 5.38
C PHE A 127 9.76 -3.62 4.06
N GLU A 128 9.11 -2.85 3.19
CA GLU A 128 9.71 -2.45 1.93
C GLU A 128 9.34 -0.99 1.61
N GLY A 129 10.33 -0.11 1.70
CA GLY A 129 10.20 1.28 1.27
C GLY A 129 10.21 1.38 -0.25
N GLU A 130 9.48 2.36 -0.80
CA GLU A 130 9.34 2.53 -2.24
C GLU A 130 9.72 3.96 -2.64
N THR A 131 10.39 4.12 -3.78
CA THR A 131 10.54 5.41 -4.46
C THR A 131 9.87 5.30 -5.81
N LEU A 132 8.85 6.13 -6.03
CA LEU A 132 7.91 5.97 -7.13
C LEU A 132 7.79 7.27 -7.93
N GLU A 133 7.61 7.12 -9.23
CA GLU A 133 7.05 8.17 -10.07
C GLU A 133 5.52 8.04 -10.10
N VAL A 134 4.84 9.18 -10.10
CA VAL A 134 3.38 9.27 -10.03
C VAL A 134 2.87 9.80 -11.36
N ASP A 135 2.02 9.02 -12.01
CA ASP A 135 1.27 9.42 -13.20
C ASP A 135 -0.23 9.39 -12.87
N ILE A 136 -0.86 10.56 -12.89
CA ILE A 136 -2.31 10.72 -12.71
C ILE A 136 -2.89 11.29 -13.99
N SER A 137 -3.89 10.59 -14.52
CA SER A 137 -4.64 11.02 -15.70
C SER A 137 -6.13 10.78 -15.49
N TYR A 138 -6.97 11.57 -16.15
CA TYR A 138 -8.39 11.25 -16.24
C TYR A 138 -8.57 10.16 -17.31
N ASP A 139 -9.24 9.08 -16.94
CA ASP A 139 -9.55 7.98 -17.84
C ASP A 139 -10.97 8.18 -18.40
N GLU A 140 -11.06 8.56 -19.68
CA GLU A 140 -12.33 8.86 -20.34
C GLU A 140 -13.25 7.64 -20.45
N ILE A 141 -12.68 6.44 -20.55
CA ILE A 141 -13.45 5.19 -20.68
C ILE A 141 -14.15 4.86 -19.36
N PHE A 142 -13.43 5.03 -18.25
CA PHE A 142 -13.96 4.76 -16.90
C PHE A 142 -14.59 5.99 -16.23
N GLN A 143 -14.53 7.15 -16.88
CA GLN A 143 -14.96 8.46 -16.35
C GLN A 143 -14.44 8.72 -14.94
N ASN A 144 -13.16 8.41 -14.71
CA ASN A 144 -12.57 8.45 -13.37
C ASN A 144 -11.07 8.75 -13.44
N TYR A 145 -10.50 9.29 -12.36
CA TYR A 145 -9.06 9.48 -12.25
C TYR A 145 -8.36 8.14 -12.10
N LYS A 146 -7.30 7.95 -12.89
CA LYS A 146 -6.42 6.80 -12.90
C LYS A 146 -5.05 7.21 -12.37
N LEU A 147 -4.53 6.40 -11.46
CA LEU A 147 -3.20 6.47 -10.90
C LEU A 147 -2.36 5.30 -11.42
N ILE A 148 -1.20 5.61 -11.97
CA ILE A 148 -0.14 4.65 -12.26
C ILE A 148 1.08 5.03 -11.43
N LEU A 149 1.57 4.06 -10.66
CA LEU A 149 2.81 4.18 -9.90
C LEU A 149 3.90 3.41 -10.64
N VAL A 150 5.06 4.05 -10.83
CA VAL A 150 6.20 3.45 -11.51
C VAL A 150 7.36 3.37 -10.54
N ASP A 151 7.93 2.18 -10.37
CA ASP A 151 9.12 2.02 -9.55
C ASP A 151 10.30 2.79 -10.16
N TYR A 152 10.89 3.70 -9.39
CA TYR A 152 11.90 4.63 -9.90
C TYR A 152 13.20 3.93 -10.33
N LEU A 153 13.56 2.82 -9.69
CA LEU A 153 14.82 2.12 -9.95
C LEU A 153 14.71 1.14 -11.11
N THR A 154 13.58 0.44 -11.20
CA THR A 154 13.35 -0.63 -12.19
C THR A 154 12.56 -0.17 -13.41
N GLY A 155 11.88 0.99 -13.32
CA GLY A 155 10.94 1.45 -14.34
C GLY A 155 9.66 0.61 -14.45
N LYS A 156 9.47 -0.38 -13.57
CA LYS A 156 8.32 -1.28 -13.62
C LYS A 156 7.06 -0.54 -13.18
N LYS A 157 6.06 -0.51 -14.06
CA LYS A 157 4.72 0.00 -13.75
C LYS A 157 3.99 -0.97 -12.83
N LYS A 158 3.39 -0.45 -11.77
CA LYS A 158 2.39 -1.18 -10.99
C LYS A 158 1.07 -1.25 -11.77
N GLN A 159 0.18 -2.14 -11.33
CA GLN A 159 -1.16 -2.23 -11.91
C GLN A 159 -1.86 -0.86 -11.82
N PRO A 160 -2.56 -0.41 -12.89
CA PRO A 160 -3.34 0.81 -12.84
C PRO A 160 -4.40 0.75 -11.73
N MET A 161 -4.64 1.88 -11.09
CA MET A 161 -5.64 2.03 -10.05
C MET A 161 -6.54 3.22 -10.36
N TRP A 162 -7.79 3.18 -9.93
CA TRP A 162 -8.75 4.26 -10.09
C TRP A 162 -9.16 4.81 -8.73
N LEU A 163 -9.50 6.10 -8.68
CA LEU A 163 -9.93 6.77 -7.46
C LEU A 163 -11.29 6.23 -7.04
N THR A 164 -11.39 5.71 -5.82
CA THR A 164 -12.61 5.10 -5.28
C THR A 164 -13.21 5.92 -4.14
N SER A 165 -12.38 6.70 -3.47
CA SER A 165 -12.79 7.62 -2.42
C SER A 165 -11.80 8.78 -2.34
N ASN A 166 -12.32 10.01 -2.19
CA ASN A 166 -11.49 11.20 -1.94
C ASN A 166 -10.89 11.21 -0.51
N ASN A 167 -11.46 10.39 0.38
CA ASN A 167 -10.92 10.16 1.72
C ASN A 167 -10.09 8.87 1.72
N ALA A 168 -9.02 8.88 2.51
CA ALA A 168 -8.14 7.74 2.64
C ALA A 168 -8.75 6.69 3.57
N THR A 169 -9.04 5.50 3.03
CA THR A 169 -9.50 4.32 3.78
C THR A 169 -8.28 3.55 4.28
N MET A 170 -7.91 3.68 5.55
CA MET A 170 -6.72 3.04 6.11
C MET A 170 -6.92 2.74 7.61
N LEU A 171 -6.09 1.84 8.14
CA LEU A 171 -5.98 1.61 9.58
C LEU A 171 -5.38 2.84 10.29
N PRO A 172 -5.46 2.90 11.64
CA PRO A 172 -4.83 3.97 12.41
C PRO A 172 -3.33 4.13 12.08
N THR A 173 -2.90 5.37 11.87
CA THR A 173 -1.58 5.68 11.28
C THR A 173 -0.40 5.63 12.25
N GLY A 174 -0.66 5.29 13.52
CA GLY A 174 0.38 5.05 14.53
C GLY A 174 0.95 3.64 14.45
N THR A 175 2.02 3.36 15.18
CA THR A 175 2.58 2.00 15.23
C THR A 175 1.54 1.00 15.74
N ILE A 176 1.25 -0.01 14.93
CA ILE A 176 0.29 -1.08 15.25
C ILE A 176 0.95 -2.15 16.11
N THR A 177 2.17 -2.55 15.75
CA THR A 177 2.90 -3.59 16.47
C THR A 177 3.60 -3.00 17.68
N SER A 178 3.11 -3.33 18.88
CA SER A 178 3.88 -3.04 20.08
C SER A 178 5.12 -3.93 20.15
N LYS A 179 6.31 -3.32 20.32
CA LYS A 179 7.54 -4.05 20.69
C LYS A 179 7.48 -4.63 22.12
N LYS A 180 6.41 -4.40 22.88
CA LYS A 180 6.27 -4.94 24.25
C LYS A 180 6.00 -6.44 24.17
N LYS A 181 6.91 -7.24 24.73
CA LYS A 181 6.72 -8.68 24.95
C LYS A 181 5.40 -8.89 25.70
N LYS A 182 4.40 -9.51 25.07
CA LYS A 182 3.24 -10.06 25.78
C LYS A 182 3.71 -11.38 26.42
N TYR A 183 3.99 -11.34 27.71
CA TYR A 183 4.13 -12.57 28.48
C TYR A 183 2.73 -13.15 28.66
N ILE A 184 2.43 -14.23 27.94
CA ILE A 184 1.23 -15.02 28.20
C ILE A 184 1.56 -15.89 29.41
N LYS A 185 0.88 -15.64 30.54
CA LYS A 185 0.91 -16.57 31.67
C LYS A 185 0.30 -17.88 31.16
N LYS A 186 1.07 -18.96 31.22
CA LYS A 186 0.56 -20.30 30.96
C LYS A 186 -0.40 -20.62 32.11
N GLU A 187 -1.68 -20.72 31.82
CA GLU A 187 -2.66 -21.38 32.70
C GLU A 187 -2.44 -22.90 32.64
#